data_AF-A0A2D8I2R0-F1
#
_entry.id   AF-A0A2D8I2R0-F1
#
_cell.length_a   1.000
_cell.length_b   1.000
_cell.length_c   1.000
_cell.angle_alpha   90.00
_cell.angle_beta   90.00
_cell.angle_gamma   90.00
#
_symmetry.space_group_name_H-M   'P 1'
#
loop_
_entity.id
_entity.type
_entity.pdbx_description
1 polymer ?
#
loop_
_entity_poly.entity_id
_entity_poly.type
_entity_poly.pdbx_seq_one_letter_code
_entity_poly.pdbx_strand_id
1 'polypeptide(L)' 'MDNVAKKLKDTIGGLTEILIVAIGLLVVVQVVFGTNGENAWIDIIGNITGVVDSFIGSGASLASLVALLIVMAVLGRKN' A
#
# COMPACT_ATOMS: atom_id res chain seq x y z
N MET A 1 -1.50 23.25 31.93
CA MET A 1 -2.23 22.69 30.77
C MET A 1 -1.29 22.00 29.78
N ASP A 2 -0.01 22.35 29.78
CA ASP A 2 1.02 21.80 28.88
C ASP A 2 1.25 20.28 29.02
N ASN A 3 1.14 19.73 30.24
CA ASN A 3 1.30 18.30 30.46
C ASN A 3 0.18 17.44 29.86
N VAL A 4 -1.03 17.98 29.72
CA VAL A 4 -2.16 17.27 29.11
C VAL A 4 -2.01 17.25 27.60
N ALA A 5 -1.61 18.39 27.00
CA ALA A 5 -1.33 18.50 25.57
C ALA A 5 -0.17 17.58 25.14
N LYS A 6 0.88 17.48 25.96
CA LYS A 6 2.04 16.63 25.69
C LYS A 6 1.68 15.13 25.74
N LYS A 7 0.97 14.70 26.78
CA LYS A 7 0.45 13.32 26.88
C LYS A 7 -0.48 12.96 25.72
N LEU A 8 -1.35 13.88 25.31
CA LEU A 8 -2.24 13.65 24.16
C LEU A 8 -1.44 13.48 22.86
N LYS A 9 -0.44 14.34 22.62
CA LYS A 9 0.44 14.25 21.46
C LYS A 9 1.22 12.94 21.42
N ASP A 10 1.76 12.50 22.55
CA ASP A 10 2.52 11.26 22.65
C ASP A 10 1.63 10.03 22.41
N THR A 11 0.40 10.02 22.95
CA THR A 11 -0.58 8.96 22.70
C THR A 11 -1.02 8.91 21.24
N ILE A 12 -1.27 10.05 20.60
CA ILE A 12 -1.63 10.12 19.17
C ILE A 12 -0.45 9.67 18.30
N GLY A 13 0.78 10.06 18.66
CA GLY A 13 1.99 9.63 17.98
C GLY A 13 2.15 8.11 18.02
N GLY A 14 2.05 7.50 19.21
CA GLY A 14 2.12 6.04 19.38
C GLY A 14 0.97 5.31 18.66
N LEU A 15 -0.24 5.85 18.68
CA LEU A 15 -1.37 5.27 17.94
C LEU A 15 -1.14 5.32 16.42
N THR A 16 -0.60 6.43 15.91
CA THR A 16 -0.28 6.57 14.48
C THR A 16 0.74 5.53 14.03
N GLU A 17 1.76 5.28 14.85
CA GLU A 17 2.79 4.28 14.57
C GLU A 17 2.20 2.86 14.52
N ILE A 18 1.31 2.51 15.46
CA ILE A 18 0.57 1.25 15.46
C ILE A 18 -0.29 1.11 14.19
N LEU A 19 -0.99 2.17 13.79
CA LEU A 19 -1.85 2.16 12.60
C LEU A 19 -1.04 1.97 11.32
N ILE A 20 0.15 2.60 11.20
CA ILE A 20 1.03 2.42 10.03
C ILE A 20 1.49 0.96 9.93
N VAL A 21 1.91 0.36 11.05
CA VAL A 21 2.33 -1.05 11.09
C VAL A 21 1.15 -1.97 10.76
N ALA A 22 -0.04 -1.69 11.30
CA ALA A 22 -1.25 -2.45 11.01
C ALA A 22 -1.62 -2.39 9.52
N ILE A 23 -1.56 -1.21 8.91
CA ILE A 23 -1.81 -1.05 7.46
C ILE A 23 -0.76 -1.83 6.65
N GLY A 24 0.52 -1.73 7.00
CA GLY A 24 1.57 -2.50 6.33
C GLY A 24 1.33 -4.01 6.40
N LEU A 25 0.92 -4.51 7.57
CA LEU A 25 0.58 -5.92 7.75
C LEU A 25 -0.66 -6.32 6.94
N LEU A 26 -1.69 -5.46 6.88
CA LEU A 26 -2.89 -5.69 6.07
C LEU A 26 -2.55 -5.78 4.58
N VAL A 27 -1.64 -4.96 4.06
CA VAL A 27 -1.17 -5.05 2.67
C VAL A 27 -0.49 -6.40 2.41
N VAL A 28 0.37 -6.87 3.32
CA VAL A 28 1.01 -8.18 3.21
C VAL A 28 -0.01 -9.31 3.19
N VAL A 29 -1.02 -9.25 4.08
CA VAL A 29 -2.11 -10.24 4.11
C VAL A 29 -2.89 -10.23 2.80
N GLN A 30 -3.24 -9.06 2.26
CA GLN A 30 -3.94 -8.96 0.98
C GLN A 30 -3.11 -9.51 -0.19
N VAL A 31 -1.80 -9.30 -0.20
CA VAL A 31 -0.91 -9.84 -1.24
C VAL A 31 -0.79 -11.36 -1.17
N VAL A 32 -0.64 -11.92 0.03
CA VAL A 32 -0.42 -13.38 0.21
C VAL A 32 -1.72 -14.17 0.14
N PHE A 33 -2.79 -13.67 0.76
CA PHE A 33 -4.04 -14.42 0.93
C PHE A 33 -5.19 -13.90 0.06
N GLY A 34 -5.04 -12.72 -0.56
CA GLY A 34 -6.09 -12.12 -1.39
C GLY A 34 -7.28 -11.60 -0.60
N THR A 35 -8.29 -11.12 -1.32
CA THR A 35 -9.56 -10.63 -0.74
C THR A 35 -10.66 -11.68 -0.70
N ASN A 36 -10.46 -12.81 -1.39
CA ASN A 36 -11.50 -13.82 -1.60
C ASN A 36 -11.22 -15.02 -0.69
N GLY A 37 -11.91 -15.02 0.45
CA GLY A 37 -11.74 -16.02 1.50
C GLY A 37 -11.95 -17.47 1.05
N GLU A 38 -11.21 -18.33 1.75
CA GLU A 38 -11.40 -19.77 1.97
C GLU A 38 -11.13 -20.78 0.85
N ASN A 39 -11.10 -20.46 -0.45
CA ASN A 39 -10.87 -21.51 -1.48
C ASN A 39 -10.05 -21.10 -2.71
N ALA A 40 -9.39 -19.94 -2.69
CA ALA A 40 -8.48 -19.55 -3.76
C ALA A 40 -7.08 -20.13 -3.49
N TRP A 41 -6.52 -20.85 -4.46
CA TRP A 41 -5.08 -21.08 -4.53
C TRP A 41 -4.35 -19.74 -4.31
N ILE A 42 -3.19 -19.74 -3.64
CA ILE A 42 -2.41 -18.52 -3.38
C ILE A 42 -2.00 -17.88 -4.72
N ASP A 43 -2.86 -17.01 -5.25
CA ASP A 43 -2.67 -16.27 -6.49
C ASP A 43 -2.07 -14.90 -6.16
N ILE A 44 -0.78 -14.91 -5.87
CA ILE A 44 -0.05 -13.69 -5.50
C ILE A 44 -0.11 -12.66 -6.64
N ILE A 45 -0.13 -13.11 -7.89
CA ILE A 45 -0.13 -12.23 -9.06
C ILE A 45 -1.49 -11.53 -9.18
N GLY A 46 -2.59 -12.28 -9.08
CA GLY A 46 -3.94 -11.73 -9.03
C GLY A 46 -4.14 -10.78 -7.85
N ASN A 47 -3.63 -11.16 -6.68
CA ASN A 47 -3.72 -10.35 -5.46
C ASN A 47 -2.96 -9.01 -5.58
N ILE A 48 -1.72 -9.02 -6.08
CA ILE A 48 -0.94 -7.80 -6.32
C ILE A 48 -1.65 -6.91 -7.34
N THR A 49 -2.20 -7.50 -8.41
CA THR A 49 -2.95 -6.76 -9.44
C THR A 49 -4.17 -6.07 -8.82
N GLY A 50 -4.97 -6.80 -8.03
CA GLY A 50 -6.15 -6.23 -7.36
C GLY A 50 -5.82 -5.14 -6.34
N VAL A 51 -4.75 -5.30 -5.55
CA VAL A 51 -4.27 -4.26 -4.63
C VAL A 51 -3.88 -3.00 -5.41
N VAL A 52 -3.12 -3.15 -6.48
CA VAL A 52 -2.67 -2.02 -7.29
C VAL A 52 -3.83 -1.31 -7.99
N ASP A 53 -4.78 -2.06 -8.56
CA ASP A 53 -5.97 -1.47 -9.20
C ASP A 53 -6.84 -0.69 -8.18
N SER A 54 -6.90 -1.16 -6.93
CA SER A 54 -7.57 -0.44 -5.83
C SER A 54 -6.88 0.88 -5.45
N PHE A 55 -5.54 0.92 -5.50
CA PHE A 55 -4.76 2.13 -5.17
C PHE A 55 -4.81 3.20 -6.27
N ILE A 56 -4.77 2.81 -7.55
CA ILE A 56 -4.74 3.78 -8.66
C ILE A 56 -6.16 4.20 -9.08
N GLY A 57 -7.17 3.37 -8.80
CA GLY A 57 -8.56 3.62 -9.13
C GLY A 57 -9.01 2.91 -10.41
N SER A 58 -10.34 2.79 -10.58
CA SER A 58 -11.02 1.91 -11.57
C SER A 58 -10.72 2.16 -13.05
N GLY A 59 -9.87 3.14 -13.38
CA GLY A 59 -9.47 3.46 -14.76
C GLY A 59 -7.98 3.25 -15.04
N ALA A 60 -7.18 2.83 -14.06
CA ALA A 60 -5.74 2.71 -14.19
C ALA A 60 -5.26 1.32 -13.77
N SER A 61 -4.44 0.71 -14.62
CA SER A 61 -3.92 -0.64 -14.42
C SER A 61 -2.45 -0.62 -14.04
N LEU A 62 -1.96 -1.72 -13.45
CA LEU A 62 -0.53 -1.94 -13.22
C LEU A 62 0.32 -1.68 -14.48
N ALA A 63 -0.19 -2.01 -15.67
CA ALA A 63 0.48 -1.74 -16.93
C ALA A 63 0.74 -0.24 -17.19
N SER A 64 -0.16 0.64 -16.75
CA SER A 64 0.01 2.10 -16.85
C SER A 64 1.10 2.64 -15.92
N LEU A 65 1.25 2.07 -14.72
CA LEU A 65 2.37 2.39 -13.83
C LEU A 65 3.70 1.95 -14.43
N VAL A 66 3.76 0.72 -14.95
CA VAL A 66 4.98 0.20 -15.60
C VAL A 66 5.36 1.06 -16.80
N ALA A 67 4.38 1.46 -17.62
CA ALA A 67 4.60 2.37 -18.74
C ALA A 67 5.18 3.73 -18.29
N LEU A 68 4.62 4.33 -17.23
CA LEU A 68 5.14 5.58 -16.66
C LEU A 68 6.58 5.41 -16.13
N LEU A 69 6.86 4.30 -15.46
CA LEU A 69 8.18 4.00 -14.89
C LEU A 69 9.23 3.85 -16.01
N ILE A 70 8.86 3.20 -17.13
CA ILE A 70 9.71 3.12 -18.33
C ILE A 70 9.95 4.52 -18.92
N VAL A 71 8.91 5.34 -19.06
CA VAL A 71 9.06 6.71 -19.57
C VAL A 71 9.99 7.53 -18.68
N MET A 72 9.82 7.47 -17.36
CA MET A 72 10.72 8.14 -16.42
C MET A 72 12.15 7.60 -16.49
N ALA A 73 12.33 6.28 -16.63
CA ALA A 73 13.65 5.68 -16.77
C ALA A 73 14.36 6.13 -18.07
N VAL A 74 13.60 6.27 -19.16
CA VAL A 74 14.12 6.79 -20.44
C VAL A 74 14.47 8.27 -20.32
N LEU A 75 13.60 9.09 -19.73
CA LEU A 75 13.84 10.53 -19.54
C LEU A 75 14.97 10.82 -18.53
N GLY A 76 15.12 9.98 -17.52
CA GLY A 76 16.19 10.06 -16.51
C GLY A 76 17.52 9.49 -16.99
N ARG A 77 17.58 8.88 -18.19
CA ARG A 77 18.82 8.37 -18.78
C ARG A 77 19.69 9.55 -19.22
N LYS A 78 20.60 9.95 -18.34
CA LYS A 78 21.66 10.90 -18.67
C LYS A 78 22.61 10.22 -19.67
N ASN A 79 22.81 10.83 -20.84
CA ASN A 79 23.82 10.41 -21.82
C ASN A 79 25.22 10.35 -21.19
#